data_AF-A0A815UET8-F1
#
_entry.id   AF-A0A815UET8-F1
#
_cell.length_a   1.000
_cell.length_b   1.000
_cell.length_c   1.000
_cell.angle_alpha   90.00
_cell.angle_beta   90.00
_cell.angle_gamma   90.00
#
_symmetry.space_group_name_H-M   'P 1'
#
loop_
_entity.id
_entity.type
_entity.pdbx_description
1 polymer ?
#
loop_
_entity_poly.entity_id
_entity_poly.type
_entity_poly.pdbx_seq_one_letter_code
_entity_poly.pdbx_strand_id
1 'polypeptide(L)'
;MGELNFVFCSKSFLYYYYYYYYFSLLAPLHETDLPVVGKFFSAYLNGQTQLVKLFHDRSFERNAIPMDLTTSGITMKANLEGIKTNIIRQVDVLNFGIEFDSIDENKVYATGRLSVLFALPSNVHMTFKALTTSINFTMHFNDGPSMSQMILHDLPVEHNQITNELLMSFNKQELIVLNDASFEEFAANLVLTSSVSVTIEGLAAALTNICIGNITLSDIPVHDTLHLVGYNQFNNELLNIDNIDLTGALSSHELALRVKTKIINPSVVNIINGGRLSLDLCEVSSGISLGSVIIDPFYLEPQGSNTILNAEGTFRITDENSAVAQQFVSRMISGIDNNVELRGRLPNNSVGTSIPLLSMAIADLRIHTRVPGLYGERALVREILLKKLSAVQMAGIPLGLVKTLSSRIRLKNPFGTVLTITGMNIRAYFGAAIDENQQVGTVTDNSRITIGAYEEIVTPNIDVKITAKLSTMVSLLPPLLAGTSRLSLSGFINVIIGNQLTLNQLPLTLLNVASIQDGSI
;
A
#
# COMPACT_ATOMS: atom_id res chain seq x y z
N MET A 1 -37.28 30.44 -24.77
CA MET A 1 -36.10 31.08 -25.38
C MET A 1 -36.11 32.54 -24.92
N GLY A 2 -35.19 32.94 -24.04
CA GLY A 2 -35.02 34.34 -23.68
C GLY A 2 -34.23 35.04 -24.78
N GLU A 3 -34.69 36.18 -25.26
CA GLU A 3 -33.96 36.99 -26.23
C GLU A 3 -32.83 37.73 -25.50
N LEU A 4 -31.58 37.44 -25.85
CA LEU A 4 -30.42 38.19 -25.35
C LEU A 4 -30.14 39.37 -26.26
N ASN A 5 -30.00 40.53 -25.63
CA ASN A 5 -29.72 41.79 -26.26
C ASN A 5 -28.20 42.06 -26.17
N PHE A 6 -27.49 42.14 -27.30
CA PHE A 6 -26.05 42.43 -27.36
C PHE A 6 -25.78 43.88 -27.81
N VAL A 7 -24.86 44.55 -27.11
CA VAL A 7 -24.33 45.88 -27.47
C VAL A 7 -23.02 45.70 -28.23
N PHE A 8 -22.90 46.32 -29.41
CA PHE A 8 -21.62 46.46 -30.11
C PHE A 8 -21.01 47.84 -29.86
N CYS A 9 -19.76 47.87 -29.42
CA CYS A 9 -18.96 49.10 -29.38
C CYS A 9 -17.95 49.10 -30.53
N SER A 10 -18.16 49.91 -31.57
CA SER A 10 -17.14 50.11 -32.61
C SER A 10 -16.22 51.27 -32.22
N LYS A 11 -14.92 51.01 -32.00
CA LYS A 11 -13.90 52.07 -31.97
C LYS A 11 -13.39 52.29 -33.39
N SER A 12 -13.87 53.33 -34.05
CA SER A 12 -13.32 53.78 -35.33
C SER A 12 -12.02 54.54 -35.09
N PHE A 13 -10.88 53.98 -35.48
CA PHE A 13 -9.70 54.75 -35.88
C PHE A 13 -9.54 54.58 -37.38
N LEU A 14 -9.70 55.69 -38.11
CA LEU A 14 -9.33 55.78 -39.53
C LEU A 14 -7.84 55.46 -39.66
N TYR A 15 -7.49 54.38 -40.36
CA TYR A 15 -6.51 54.30 -41.46
C TYR A 15 -6.25 52.81 -41.80
N TYR A 16 -6.62 52.40 -43.02
CA TYR A 16 -6.20 51.21 -43.81
C TYR A 16 -6.32 49.78 -43.22
N TYR A 17 -7.15 48.96 -43.92
CA TYR A 17 -7.19 47.49 -44.05
C TYR A 17 -7.17 46.58 -42.80
N TYR A 18 -8.09 45.58 -42.82
CA TYR A 18 -8.42 44.54 -41.83
C TYR A 18 -9.42 44.95 -40.73
N TYR A 19 -10.70 44.68 -41.00
CA TYR A 19 -11.75 44.66 -39.97
C TYR A 19 -11.59 43.39 -39.12
N TYR A 20 -10.89 43.50 -37.99
CA TYR A 20 -11.07 42.58 -36.87
C TYR A 20 -12.15 43.17 -35.95
N TYR A 21 -13.37 42.62 -36.01
CA TYR A 21 -14.41 42.94 -35.05
C TYR A 21 -14.05 42.30 -33.70
N TYR A 22 -13.53 43.11 -32.77
CA TYR A 22 -13.39 42.72 -31.37
C TYR A 22 -14.76 42.78 -30.70
N PHE A 23 -15.30 41.62 -30.29
CA PHE A 23 -16.48 41.55 -29.42
C PHE A 23 -16.15 42.25 -28.10
N SER A 24 -16.60 43.48 -27.98
CA SER A 24 -16.38 44.34 -26.81
C SER A 24 -17.70 44.43 -26.05
N LEU A 25 -17.76 43.78 -24.89
CA LEU A 25 -18.86 43.73 -23.92
C LEU A 25 -20.09 42.86 -24.26
N LEU A 26 -20.03 41.61 -23.81
CA LEU A 26 -21.20 40.94 -23.23
C LEU A 26 -21.39 41.54 -21.83
N ALA A 27 -22.27 42.53 -21.68
CA ALA A 27 -22.63 43.09 -20.38
C ALA A 27 -24.14 42.92 -20.15
N PRO A 28 -24.57 42.31 -19.02
CA PRO A 28 -25.98 42.22 -18.67
C PRO A 28 -26.51 43.63 -18.45
N LEU A 29 -27.71 43.93 -18.96
CA LEU A 29 -28.36 45.22 -18.74
C LEU A 29 -28.84 45.35 -17.29
N HIS A 30 -29.19 44.22 -16.67
CA HIS A 30 -29.58 44.11 -15.27
C HIS A 30 -28.96 42.86 -14.61
N GLU A 31 -28.74 42.87 -13.29
CA GLU A 31 -28.24 41.67 -12.56
C GLU A 31 -29.12 40.42 -12.78
N THR A 32 -30.41 40.62 -13.02
CA THR A 32 -31.37 39.56 -13.35
C THR A 32 -31.07 38.84 -14.67
N ASP A 33 -30.21 39.40 -15.52
CA ASP A 33 -29.84 38.84 -16.83
C ASP A 33 -28.63 37.89 -16.74
N LEU A 34 -27.91 37.86 -15.61
CA LEU A 34 -26.75 36.99 -15.41
C LEU A 34 -27.02 35.49 -15.67
N PRO A 35 -28.17 34.91 -15.26
CA PRO A 35 -28.50 33.52 -15.60
C PRO A 35 -28.65 33.30 -17.12
N VAL A 36 -29.17 34.31 -17.84
CA VAL A 36 -29.34 34.24 -19.30
C VAL A 36 -27.98 34.30 -19.98
N VAL A 37 -27.09 35.16 -19.51
CA VAL A 37 -25.69 35.24 -19.96
C VAL A 37 -24.96 33.92 -19.71
N GLY A 38 -25.09 33.34 -18.52
CA GLY A 38 -24.51 32.03 -18.19
C GLY A 38 -24.96 30.95 -19.17
N LYS A 39 -26.28 30.83 -19.41
CA LYS A 39 -26.83 29.88 -20.38
C LYS A 39 -26.30 30.08 -21.79
N PHE A 40 -26.17 31.32 -22.24
CA PHE A 40 -25.61 31.64 -23.56
C PHE A 40 -24.14 31.21 -23.68
N PHE A 41 -23.32 31.53 -22.67
CA PHE A 41 -21.92 31.12 -22.66
C PHE A 41 -21.75 29.61 -22.61
N SER A 42 -22.53 28.90 -21.78
CA SER A 42 -22.55 27.43 -21.76
C SER A 42 -22.83 26.88 -23.16
N ALA A 43 -23.89 27.37 -23.80
CA ALA A 43 -24.29 26.89 -25.12
C ALA A 43 -23.24 27.22 -26.20
N TYR A 44 -22.66 28.42 -26.16
CA TYR A 44 -21.57 28.81 -27.05
C TYR A 44 -20.34 27.92 -26.91
N LEU A 45 -19.92 27.63 -25.68
CA LEU A 45 -18.77 26.79 -25.37
C LEU A 45 -19.01 25.30 -25.68
N ASN A 46 -20.28 24.89 -25.76
CA ASN A 46 -20.70 23.55 -26.16
C ASN A 46 -20.98 23.42 -27.66
N GLY A 47 -20.56 24.39 -28.47
CA GLY A 47 -20.71 24.33 -29.93
C GLY A 47 -22.14 24.58 -30.43
N GLN A 48 -23.06 25.04 -29.58
CA GLN A 48 -24.43 25.30 -29.98
C GLN A 48 -24.56 26.68 -30.62
N THR A 49 -25.07 26.73 -31.86
CA THR A 49 -25.37 28.01 -32.53
C THR A 49 -26.42 28.80 -31.78
N GLN A 50 -26.09 30.04 -31.44
CA GLN A 50 -26.98 30.96 -30.74
C GLN A 50 -27.53 32.01 -31.70
N LEU A 51 -28.84 32.25 -31.65
CA LEU A 51 -29.45 33.38 -32.36
C LEU A 51 -29.25 34.63 -31.51
N VAL A 52 -28.51 35.60 -32.04
CA VAL A 52 -28.23 36.87 -31.36
C VAL A 52 -28.93 38.02 -32.06
N LYS A 53 -29.43 38.98 -31.28
CA LYS A 53 -29.92 40.26 -31.79
C LYS A 53 -28.85 41.32 -31.56
N LEU A 54 -28.49 41.98 -32.64
CA LEU A 54 -27.54 43.07 -32.65
C LEU A 54 -28.32 44.36 -32.80
N PHE A 55 -28.08 45.32 -31.91
CA PHE A 55 -28.61 46.67 -32.01
C PHE A 55 -27.50 47.70 -31.83
N HIS A 56 -27.74 48.87 -32.41
CA HIS A 56 -26.89 50.03 -32.28
C HIS A 56 -27.12 50.69 -30.92
N ASP A 57 -26.08 50.78 -30.08
CA ASP A 57 -26.15 51.45 -28.78
C ASP A 57 -25.76 52.93 -28.91
N ARG A 58 -26.68 53.81 -28.48
CA ARG A 58 -26.49 55.28 -28.48
C ARG A 58 -25.63 55.79 -27.33
N SER A 59 -25.23 54.95 -26.37
CA SER A 59 -24.51 55.38 -25.17
C SER A 59 -23.05 55.81 -25.42
N PHE A 60 -22.49 55.48 -26.59
CA PHE A 60 -21.13 55.85 -27.02
C PHE A 60 -21.14 56.98 -28.08
N GLU A 61 -21.74 58.12 -27.77
CA GLU A 61 -21.64 59.32 -28.60
C GLU A 61 -20.23 59.92 -28.54
N ARG A 62 -19.62 60.18 -29.71
CA ARG A 62 -18.72 61.33 -29.82
C ARG A 62 -18.56 61.98 -31.19
N ASN A 63 -18.85 61.32 -32.33
CA ASN A 63 -18.36 61.88 -33.62
C ASN A 63 -19.34 61.93 -34.83
N ALA A 64 -20.57 61.39 -34.81
CA ALA A 64 -21.44 61.38 -36.02
C ALA A 64 -22.97 61.38 -35.76
N ILE A 65 -23.50 62.51 -35.27
CA ILE A 65 -24.92 62.71 -34.88
C ILE A 65 -25.96 62.40 -35.99
N PRO A 66 -25.74 62.74 -37.29
CA PRO A 66 -26.77 62.50 -38.32
C PRO A 66 -26.99 61.03 -38.68
N MET A 67 -25.96 60.20 -38.57
CA MET A 67 -26.03 58.77 -38.91
C MET A 67 -26.59 57.94 -37.75
N ASP A 68 -26.47 58.46 -36.53
CA ASP A 68 -26.98 57.84 -35.31
C ASP A 68 -28.52 57.76 -35.29
N LEU A 69 -29.19 58.78 -35.86
CA LEU A 69 -30.65 58.82 -36.03
C LEU A 69 -31.16 57.79 -37.04
N THR A 70 -30.36 57.40 -38.03
CA THR A 70 -30.77 56.42 -39.06
C THR A 70 -30.41 54.98 -38.69
N THR A 71 -29.35 54.75 -37.91
CA THR A 71 -28.92 53.39 -37.51
C THR A 71 -29.54 52.90 -36.21
N SER A 72 -30.07 53.80 -35.38
CA SER A 72 -30.61 53.47 -34.06
C SER A 72 -31.90 52.63 -34.04
N GLY A 73 -32.53 52.40 -35.19
CA GLY A 73 -33.63 51.43 -35.33
C GLY A 73 -33.19 50.08 -35.91
N ILE A 74 -31.92 49.91 -36.30
CA ILE A 74 -31.44 48.71 -36.96
C ILE A 74 -31.26 47.60 -35.92
N THR A 75 -32.12 46.58 -36.02
CA THR A 75 -31.93 45.31 -35.33
C THR A 75 -31.57 44.26 -36.36
N MET A 76 -30.39 43.65 -36.22
CA MET A 76 -29.98 42.52 -37.05
C MET A 76 -30.06 41.24 -36.24
N LYS A 77 -30.60 40.18 -36.85
CA LYS A 77 -30.49 38.83 -36.31
C LYS A 77 -29.27 38.17 -36.95
N ALA A 78 -28.37 37.65 -36.14
CA ALA A 78 -27.23 36.90 -36.60
C ALA A 78 -27.18 35.54 -35.88
N ASN A 79 -26.63 34.54 -36.58
CA ASN A 79 -26.27 33.28 -35.96
C ASN A 79 -24.83 33.39 -35.48
N LEU A 80 -24.61 33.23 -34.18
CA LEU A 80 -23.29 33.06 -33.62
C LEU A 80 -23.03 31.57 -33.48
N GLU A 81 -22.14 31.05 -34.32
CA GLU A 81 -21.70 29.66 -34.24
C GLU A 81 -20.98 29.42 -32.92
N GLY A 82 -21.37 28.38 -32.19
CA GLY A 82 -20.66 27.95 -30.99
C GLY A 82 -19.30 27.37 -31.34
N ILE A 83 -18.42 27.30 -30.34
CA ILE A 83 -17.11 26.67 -30.48
C ILE A 83 -17.17 25.27 -29.89
N LYS A 84 -16.83 24.27 -30.70
CA LYS A 84 -16.58 22.92 -30.19
C LYS A 84 -15.14 22.81 -29.73
N THR A 85 -14.88 22.96 -28.43
CA THR A 85 -13.55 22.80 -27.84
C THR A 85 -13.64 21.98 -26.56
N ASN A 86 -12.59 21.21 -26.26
CA ASN A 86 -12.42 20.61 -24.95
C ASN A 86 -11.85 21.67 -24.02
N ILE A 87 -12.69 22.22 -23.15
CA ILE A 87 -12.27 23.26 -22.20
C ILE A 87 -11.54 22.62 -21.02
N ILE A 88 -11.93 21.41 -20.63
CA ILE A 88 -11.17 20.56 -19.73
C ILE A 88 -10.14 19.82 -20.59
N ARG A 89 -8.86 20.07 -20.31
CA ARG A 89 -7.74 19.53 -21.09
C ARG A 89 -7.12 18.30 -20.47
N GLN A 90 -7.13 18.24 -19.14
CA GLN A 90 -6.50 17.18 -18.37
C GLN A 90 -7.12 17.13 -16.97
N VAL A 91 -7.25 15.94 -16.42
CA VAL A 91 -7.67 15.64 -15.06
C VAL A 91 -6.62 14.74 -14.41
N ASP A 92 -5.91 15.28 -13.43
CA ASP A 92 -4.94 14.54 -12.63
C ASP A 92 -5.53 14.16 -11.27
N VAL A 93 -5.37 12.89 -10.90
CA VAL A 93 -5.72 12.38 -9.57
C VAL A 93 -4.51 12.53 -8.65
N LEU A 94 -4.61 13.43 -7.69
CA LEU A 94 -3.53 13.67 -6.73
C LEU A 94 -3.61 12.71 -5.53
N ASN A 95 -4.82 12.36 -5.11
CA ASN A 95 -5.12 11.38 -4.07
C ASN A 95 -6.55 10.85 -4.31
N PHE A 96 -6.75 9.54 -4.14
CA PHE A 96 -8.07 8.89 -4.24
C PHE A 96 -8.20 7.73 -3.26
N GLY A 97 -8.84 7.98 -2.12
CA GLY A 97 -9.18 6.95 -1.13
C GLY A 97 -10.48 6.26 -1.45
N ILE A 98 -10.47 4.93 -1.42
CA ILE A 98 -11.65 4.06 -1.50
C ILE A 98 -11.94 3.54 -0.09
N GLU A 99 -13.19 3.69 0.35
CA GLU A 99 -13.69 3.24 1.65
C GLU A 99 -14.91 2.36 1.42
N PHE A 100 -14.85 1.09 1.81
CA PHE A 100 -16.02 0.22 1.85
C PHE A 100 -16.79 0.46 3.15
N ASP A 101 -18.12 0.50 3.08
CA ASP A 101 -18.96 0.65 4.26
C ASP A 101 -18.86 -0.57 5.17
N SER A 102 -18.83 -0.34 6.48
CA SER A 102 -18.67 -1.42 7.48
C SER A 102 -19.95 -2.23 7.73
N ILE A 103 -21.11 -1.74 7.26
CA ILE A 103 -22.43 -2.36 7.47
C ILE A 103 -22.94 -2.94 6.16
N ASP A 104 -22.78 -2.21 5.05
CA ASP A 104 -23.20 -2.63 3.70
C ASP A 104 -21.98 -2.73 2.78
N GLU A 105 -21.39 -3.92 2.69
CA GLU A 105 -20.14 -4.17 1.95
C GLU A 105 -20.20 -3.84 0.44
N ASN A 106 -21.40 -3.59 -0.10
CA ASN A 106 -21.61 -3.16 -1.48
C ASN A 106 -21.57 -1.63 -1.65
N LYS A 107 -21.59 -0.87 -0.54
CA LYS A 107 -21.47 0.59 -0.58
C LYS A 107 -20.01 1.01 -0.53
N VAL A 108 -19.66 1.85 -1.50
CA VAL A 108 -18.31 2.37 -1.67
C VAL A 108 -18.37 3.88 -1.56
N TYR A 109 -17.46 4.44 -0.76
CA TYR A 109 -17.24 5.87 -0.65
C TYR A 109 -15.85 6.21 -1.18
N ALA A 110 -15.73 7.43 -1.70
CA ALA A 110 -14.49 7.96 -2.22
C ALA A 110 -14.16 9.29 -1.54
N THR A 111 -12.88 9.47 -1.23
CA THR A 111 -12.30 10.72 -0.76
C THR A 111 -11.15 11.07 -1.67
N GLY A 112 -10.98 12.31 -2.09
CA GLY A 112 -9.91 12.58 -3.06
C GLY A 112 -9.65 14.03 -3.33
N ARG A 113 -8.59 14.25 -4.10
CA ARG A 113 -8.16 15.55 -4.59
C ARG A 113 -7.79 15.45 -6.06
N LEU A 114 -8.36 16.35 -6.85
CA LEU A 114 -8.19 16.39 -8.30
C LEU A 114 -7.58 17.73 -8.70
N SER A 115 -6.67 17.70 -9.69
CA SER A 115 -6.20 18.87 -10.42
C SER A 115 -6.79 18.82 -11.82
N VAL A 116 -7.44 19.89 -12.27
CA VAL A 116 -8.05 19.97 -13.60
C VAL A 116 -7.46 21.15 -14.35
N LEU A 117 -6.84 20.86 -15.50
CA LEU A 117 -6.36 21.88 -16.41
C LEU A 117 -7.53 22.38 -17.26
N PHE A 118 -7.85 23.66 -17.11
CA PHE A 118 -8.92 24.32 -17.84
C PHE A 118 -8.34 25.31 -18.85
N ALA A 119 -8.85 25.34 -20.08
CA ALA A 119 -8.39 26.25 -21.12
C ALA A 119 -9.55 26.74 -22.00
N LEU A 120 -9.83 28.04 -21.91
CA LEU A 120 -10.78 28.70 -22.80
C LEU A 120 -10.30 28.64 -24.27
N PRO A 121 -11.25 28.68 -25.23
CA PRO A 121 -10.92 28.87 -26.63
C PRO A 121 -10.01 30.09 -26.86
N SER A 122 -9.10 30.02 -27.84
CA SER A 122 -8.14 31.10 -28.12
C SER A 122 -8.78 32.42 -28.56
N ASN A 123 -10.01 32.39 -29.06
CA ASN A 123 -10.79 33.56 -29.45
C ASN A 123 -11.68 34.12 -28.31
N VAL A 124 -11.65 33.51 -27.12
CA VAL A 124 -12.34 33.99 -25.92
C VAL A 124 -11.32 34.64 -24.99
N HIS A 125 -11.32 35.97 -24.97
CA HIS A 125 -10.41 36.76 -24.12
C HIS A 125 -11.17 37.33 -22.92
N MET A 126 -11.23 36.57 -21.82
CA MET A 126 -11.84 37.02 -20.59
C MET A 126 -11.07 36.51 -19.37
N THR A 127 -11.03 37.33 -18.32
CA THR A 127 -10.58 36.87 -17.00
C THR A 127 -11.69 36.07 -16.35
N PHE A 128 -11.34 34.91 -15.82
CA PHE A 128 -12.27 33.94 -15.28
C PHE A 128 -11.74 33.42 -13.96
N LYS A 129 -12.62 33.32 -12.94
CA LYS A 129 -12.30 32.68 -11.67
C LYS A 129 -13.39 31.68 -11.32
N ALA A 130 -13.10 30.37 -11.40
CA ALA A 130 -13.98 29.36 -10.83
C ALA A 130 -14.04 29.53 -9.30
N LEU A 131 -15.25 29.44 -8.75
CA LEU A 131 -15.51 29.52 -7.31
C LEU A 131 -15.93 28.15 -6.77
N THR A 132 -16.89 27.51 -7.44
CA THR A 132 -17.34 26.14 -7.12
C THR A 132 -17.57 25.33 -8.38
N THR A 133 -17.52 24.01 -8.27
CA THR A 133 -17.83 23.06 -9.34
C THR A 133 -18.76 21.95 -8.88
N SER A 134 -19.70 21.58 -9.73
CA SER A 134 -20.46 20.34 -9.63
C SER A 134 -20.10 19.45 -10.80
N ILE A 135 -19.91 18.16 -10.57
CA ILE A 135 -19.50 17.21 -11.61
C ILE A 135 -20.30 15.92 -11.44
N ASN A 136 -20.93 15.46 -12.52
CA ASN A 136 -21.53 14.13 -12.58
C ASN A 136 -20.80 13.35 -13.68
N PHE A 137 -20.09 12.29 -13.30
CA PHE A 137 -19.34 11.48 -14.24
C PHE A 137 -19.48 9.99 -13.95
N THR A 138 -19.43 9.21 -15.03
CA THR A 138 -19.29 7.76 -15.02
C THR A 138 -17.83 7.40 -15.28
N MET A 139 -17.41 6.29 -14.68
CA MET A 139 -16.11 5.69 -14.91
C MET A 139 -16.25 4.42 -15.72
N HIS A 140 -15.30 4.21 -16.63
CA HIS A 140 -15.23 3.07 -17.53
C HIS A 140 -13.85 2.42 -17.41
N PHE A 141 -13.83 1.10 -17.32
CA PHE A 141 -12.60 0.33 -17.34
C PHE A 141 -12.47 -0.38 -18.69
N ASN A 142 -11.29 -0.26 -19.34
CA ASN A 142 -10.98 -0.89 -20.64
C ASN A 142 -12.04 -0.71 -21.75
N ASP A 143 -12.61 0.51 -21.88
CA ASP A 143 -13.71 0.83 -22.83
C ASP A 143 -14.96 -0.05 -22.67
N GLY A 144 -15.10 -0.72 -21.52
CA GLY A 144 -16.25 -1.52 -21.15
C GLY A 144 -17.47 -0.69 -20.71
N PRO A 145 -18.52 -1.35 -20.18
CA PRO A 145 -19.66 -0.65 -19.62
C PRO A 145 -19.23 0.27 -18.47
N SER A 146 -20.05 1.28 -18.16
CA SER A 146 -19.81 2.13 -16.99
C SER A 146 -19.73 1.27 -15.72
N MET A 147 -18.57 1.27 -15.06
CA MET A 147 -18.36 0.50 -13.84
C MET A 147 -18.97 1.20 -12.63
N SER A 148 -18.93 2.53 -12.60
CA SER A 148 -19.38 3.32 -11.46
C SER A 148 -19.70 4.76 -11.85
N GLN A 149 -20.42 5.45 -10.96
CA GLN A 149 -20.81 6.84 -11.10
C GLN A 149 -20.48 7.62 -9.83
N MET A 150 -20.04 8.86 -10.00
CA MET A 150 -19.86 9.78 -8.90
C MET A 150 -20.55 11.11 -9.21
N ILE A 151 -21.27 11.62 -8.22
CA ILE A 151 -21.95 12.91 -8.30
C ILE A 151 -21.36 13.80 -7.20
N LEU A 152 -20.69 14.86 -7.63
CA LEU A 152 -20.03 15.85 -6.78
C LEU A 152 -20.82 17.16 -6.88
N HIS A 153 -21.22 17.70 -5.74
CA HIS A 153 -22.03 18.93 -5.67
C HIS A 153 -21.26 20.06 -5.02
N ASP A 154 -21.26 21.22 -5.69
CA ASP A 154 -20.78 22.51 -5.19
C ASP A 154 -19.42 22.46 -4.47
N LEU A 155 -18.49 21.69 -5.04
CA LEU A 155 -17.13 21.57 -4.52
C LEU A 155 -16.44 22.94 -4.57
N PRO A 156 -15.81 23.39 -3.47
CA PRO A 156 -14.99 24.59 -3.50
C PRO A 156 -13.77 24.37 -4.41
N VAL A 157 -13.39 25.41 -5.15
CA VAL A 157 -12.26 25.35 -6.09
C VAL A 157 -11.19 26.37 -5.73
N GLU A 158 -9.95 25.90 -5.65
CA GLU A 158 -8.76 26.74 -5.66
C GLU A 158 -8.30 26.89 -7.12
N HIS A 159 -8.48 28.08 -7.70
CA HIS A 159 -8.11 28.34 -9.09
C HIS A 159 -6.80 29.13 -9.19
N ASN A 160 -5.77 28.51 -9.78
CA ASN A 160 -4.55 29.19 -10.18
C ASN A 160 -4.74 29.84 -11.55
N GLN A 161 -4.98 31.15 -11.59
CA GLN A 161 -5.25 31.89 -12.84
C GLN A 161 -4.01 32.07 -13.74
N ILE A 162 -2.81 31.71 -13.28
CA ILE A 162 -1.59 31.77 -14.08
C ILE A 162 -1.44 30.48 -14.90
N THR A 163 -1.66 29.32 -14.26
CA THR A 163 -1.58 28.00 -14.91
C THR A 163 -2.92 27.52 -15.47
N ASN A 164 -4.03 28.15 -15.08
CA ASN A 164 -5.41 27.73 -15.29
C ASN A 164 -5.73 26.34 -14.71
N GLU A 165 -5.09 25.99 -13.60
CA GLU A 165 -5.36 24.76 -12.86
C GLU A 165 -6.43 24.99 -11.80
N LEU A 166 -7.39 24.07 -11.75
CA LEU A 166 -8.45 24.01 -10.76
C LEU A 166 -8.17 22.86 -9.80
N LEU A 167 -8.01 23.18 -8.52
CA LEU A 167 -7.75 22.20 -7.49
C LEU A 167 -8.99 22.06 -6.62
N MET A 168 -9.50 20.84 -6.51
CA MET A 168 -10.72 20.52 -5.76
C MET A 168 -10.53 19.27 -4.92
N SER A 169 -11.22 19.21 -3.80
CA SER A 169 -11.20 18.06 -2.89
C SER A 169 -12.62 17.69 -2.51
N PHE A 170 -12.86 16.39 -2.34
CA PHE A 170 -14.12 15.83 -1.88
C PHE A 170 -13.83 14.80 -0.80
N ASN A 171 -14.77 14.66 0.13
CA ASN A 171 -14.61 13.79 1.28
C ASN A 171 -15.84 12.91 1.44
N LYS A 172 -15.62 11.60 1.48
CA LYS A 172 -16.64 10.58 1.69
C LYS A 172 -17.86 10.75 0.78
N GLN A 173 -17.61 10.94 -0.52
CA GLN A 173 -18.64 10.94 -1.54
C GLN A 173 -19.02 9.51 -1.92
N GLU A 174 -20.31 9.20 -2.07
CA GLU A 174 -20.72 7.88 -2.55
C GLU A 174 -20.22 7.64 -3.99
N LEU A 175 -19.54 6.52 -4.18
CA LEU A 175 -19.17 5.97 -5.46
C LEU A 175 -20.17 4.86 -5.81
N ILE A 176 -21.15 5.21 -6.63
CA ILE A 176 -22.24 4.30 -6.99
C ILE A 176 -21.68 3.24 -7.95
N VAL A 177 -21.61 1.99 -7.52
CA VAL A 177 -21.22 0.87 -8.37
C VAL A 177 -22.39 0.54 -9.30
N LEU A 178 -22.16 0.62 -10.61
CA LEU A 178 -23.16 0.36 -11.65
C LEU A 178 -23.05 -1.05 -12.23
N ASN A 179 -21.84 -1.61 -12.22
CA ASN A 179 -21.55 -2.95 -12.70
C ASN A 179 -20.46 -3.60 -11.84
N ASP A 180 -20.86 -4.53 -10.97
CA ASP A 180 -19.98 -5.22 -10.03
C ASP A 180 -18.83 -5.94 -10.74
N ALA A 181 -19.10 -6.63 -11.85
CA ALA A 181 -18.09 -7.39 -12.58
C ALA A 181 -17.00 -6.47 -13.16
N SER A 182 -17.38 -5.34 -13.74
CA SER A 182 -16.40 -4.35 -14.25
C SER A 182 -15.65 -3.65 -13.13
N PHE A 183 -16.30 -3.41 -11.99
CA PHE A 183 -15.64 -2.84 -10.82
C PHE A 183 -14.65 -3.82 -10.18
N GLU A 184 -15.01 -5.10 -10.05
CA GLU A 184 -14.13 -6.17 -9.60
C GLU A 184 -12.91 -6.34 -10.51
N GLU A 185 -13.10 -6.24 -11.83
CA GLU A 185 -12.00 -6.29 -12.79
C GLU A 185 -11.06 -5.08 -12.65
N PHE A 186 -11.62 -3.89 -12.46
CA PHE A 186 -10.84 -2.69 -12.13
C PHE A 186 -10.05 -2.87 -10.83
N ALA A 187 -10.70 -3.32 -9.76
CA ALA A 187 -10.07 -3.56 -8.47
C ALA A 187 -8.95 -4.61 -8.57
N ALA A 188 -9.18 -5.68 -9.34
CA ALA A 188 -8.18 -6.70 -9.64
C ALA A 188 -6.99 -6.10 -10.38
N ASN A 189 -7.19 -5.30 -11.43
CA ASN A 189 -6.10 -4.67 -12.15
C ASN A 189 -5.33 -3.65 -11.29
N LEU A 190 -6.04 -2.89 -10.46
CA LEU A 190 -5.42 -1.97 -9.51
C LEU A 190 -4.50 -2.69 -8.53
N VAL A 191 -4.92 -3.86 -8.01
CA VAL A 191 -4.12 -4.65 -7.07
C VAL A 191 -2.99 -5.41 -7.76
N LEU A 192 -3.27 -6.03 -8.91
CA LEU A 192 -2.39 -7.04 -9.52
C LEU A 192 -1.37 -6.49 -10.50
N THR A 193 -1.58 -5.28 -11.03
CA THR A 193 -0.74 -4.68 -12.08
C THR A 193 -0.03 -3.41 -11.58
N SER A 194 0.98 -2.93 -12.32
CA SER A 194 1.71 -1.69 -12.01
C SER A 194 0.98 -0.42 -12.43
N SER A 195 -0.02 -0.50 -13.30
CA SER A 195 -0.73 0.65 -13.84
C SER A 195 -2.11 0.24 -14.34
N VAL A 196 -3.11 1.06 -14.07
CA VAL A 196 -4.49 0.87 -14.50
C VAL A 196 -5.00 2.16 -15.13
N SER A 197 -5.77 2.05 -16.21
CA SER A 197 -6.37 3.19 -16.90
C SER A 197 -7.89 3.19 -16.70
N VAL A 198 -8.44 4.34 -16.36
CA VAL A 198 -9.89 4.54 -16.17
C VAL A 198 -10.34 5.73 -16.99
N THR A 199 -11.31 5.54 -17.87
CA THR A 199 -11.90 6.65 -18.61
C THR A 199 -13.05 7.25 -17.82
N ILE A 200 -13.06 8.58 -17.66
CA ILE A 200 -14.17 9.33 -17.09
C ILE A 200 -14.96 9.99 -18.20
N GLU A 201 -16.28 9.96 -18.10
CA GLU A 201 -17.19 10.66 -19.01
C GLU A 201 -18.32 11.31 -18.22
N GLY A 202 -18.63 12.57 -18.50
CA GLY A 202 -19.67 13.26 -17.74
C GLY A 202 -19.89 14.72 -18.12
N LEU A 203 -20.65 15.39 -17.25
CA LEU A 203 -20.94 16.82 -17.37
C LEU A 203 -20.57 17.53 -16.08
N ALA A 204 -19.95 18.70 -16.24
CA ALA A 204 -19.62 19.61 -15.16
C ALA A 204 -20.42 20.92 -15.27
N ALA A 205 -20.65 21.52 -14.12
CA ALA A 205 -21.11 22.89 -13.99
C ALA A 205 -20.14 23.64 -13.06
N ALA A 206 -19.93 24.93 -13.33
CA ALA A 206 -19.04 25.76 -12.53
C ALA A 206 -19.72 27.10 -12.23
N LEU A 207 -19.65 27.54 -10.97
CA LEU A 207 -19.94 28.93 -10.61
C LEU A 207 -18.67 29.74 -10.80
N THR A 208 -18.77 30.81 -11.59
CA THR A 208 -17.59 31.48 -12.11
C THR A 208 -17.75 32.98 -11.99
N ASN A 209 -16.72 33.64 -11.48
CA ASN A 209 -16.65 35.08 -11.39
C ASN A 209 -15.92 35.63 -12.61
N ILE A 210 -16.60 36.54 -13.29
CA ILE A 210 -16.09 37.26 -14.46
C ILE A 210 -16.33 38.75 -14.25
N CYS A 211 -15.83 39.62 -15.13
CA CYS A 211 -15.90 41.08 -14.94
C CYS A 211 -17.32 41.63 -14.77
N ILE A 212 -18.34 40.92 -15.28
CA ILE A 212 -19.75 41.35 -15.23
C ILE A 212 -20.54 40.73 -14.07
N GLY A 213 -19.91 39.90 -13.23
CA GLY A 213 -20.54 39.24 -12.09
C GLY A 213 -20.31 37.74 -12.09
N ASN A 214 -21.10 37.04 -11.25
CA ASN A 214 -21.06 35.60 -11.17
C ASN A 214 -22.01 34.99 -12.20
N ILE A 215 -21.48 34.08 -13.02
CA ILE A 215 -22.28 33.29 -13.96
C ILE A 215 -22.04 31.81 -13.70
N THR A 216 -23.07 31.00 -13.91
CA THR A 216 -22.96 29.54 -13.91
C THR A 216 -22.73 29.06 -15.33
N LEU A 217 -21.60 28.39 -15.56
CA LEU A 217 -21.38 27.58 -16.74
C LEU A 217 -21.93 26.18 -16.48
N SER A 218 -22.64 25.62 -17.45
CA SER A 218 -23.35 24.35 -17.35
C SER A 218 -23.02 23.46 -18.53
N ASP A 219 -23.27 22.16 -18.37
CA ASP A 219 -23.14 21.16 -19.43
C ASP A 219 -21.74 21.13 -20.06
N ILE A 220 -20.69 21.43 -19.27
CA ILE A 220 -19.31 21.37 -19.74
C ILE A 220 -18.94 19.89 -19.84
N PRO A 221 -18.63 19.34 -21.04
CA PRO A 221 -18.28 17.94 -21.18
C PRO A 221 -16.96 17.65 -20.48
N VAL A 222 -16.96 16.57 -19.70
CA VAL A 222 -15.77 15.96 -19.08
C VAL A 222 -15.52 14.65 -19.82
N HIS A 223 -14.35 14.51 -20.43
CA HIS A 223 -13.90 13.26 -21.02
C HIS A 223 -12.39 13.19 -20.92
N ASP A 224 -11.87 12.23 -20.17
CA ASP A 224 -10.44 12.03 -19.99
C ASP A 224 -10.13 10.58 -19.60
N THR A 225 -8.88 10.16 -19.78
CA THR A 225 -8.38 8.87 -19.33
C THR A 225 -7.37 9.07 -18.20
N LEU A 226 -7.77 8.64 -17.01
CA LEU A 226 -6.96 8.68 -15.81
C LEU A 226 -5.98 7.51 -15.82
N HIS A 227 -4.70 7.79 -15.65
CA HIS A 227 -3.67 6.77 -15.49
C HIS A 227 -3.27 6.67 -14.02
N LEU A 228 -3.62 5.57 -13.38
CA LEU A 228 -3.35 5.31 -11.97
C LEU A 228 -2.22 4.29 -11.85
N VAL A 229 -1.31 4.52 -10.91
CA VAL A 229 -0.31 3.52 -10.54
C VAL A 229 -1.02 2.41 -9.77
N GLY A 230 -0.79 1.15 -10.13
CA GLY A 230 -1.33 -0.01 -9.41
C GLY A 230 -0.39 -0.50 -8.29
N TYR A 231 -0.89 -1.37 -7.42
CA TYR A 231 -0.14 -1.92 -6.29
C TYR A 231 0.88 -2.99 -6.70
N ASN A 232 0.79 -3.51 -7.93
CA ASN A 232 1.70 -4.50 -8.50
C ASN A 232 1.91 -5.74 -7.58
N GLN A 233 0.82 -6.22 -6.95
CA GLN A 233 0.81 -7.32 -5.96
C GLN A 233 1.73 -7.09 -4.76
N PHE A 234 2.11 -5.84 -4.48
CA PHE A 234 3.12 -5.49 -3.48
C PHE A 234 4.48 -6.18 -3.72
N ASN A 235 4.81 -6.48 -4.98
CA ASN A 235 6.12 -6.99 -5.39
C ASN A 235 7.23 -5.93 -5.16
N ASN A 236 8.49 -6.30 -5.39
CA ASN A 236 9.66 -5.43 -5.21
C ASN A 236 9.84 -4.92 -3.77
N GLU A 237 9.62 -5.80 -2.78
CA GLU A 237 9.78 -5.49 -1.35
C GLU A 237 8.82 -4.41 -0.83
N LEU A 238 7.72 -4.16 -1.54
CA LEU A 238 6.66 -3.26 -1.08
C LEU A 238 5.90 -3.85 0.12
N LEU A 239 5.93 -5.18 0.34
CA LEU A 239 5.48 -5.81 1.57
C LEU A 239 6.63 -6.54 2.27
N ASN A 240 6.85 -6.22 3.54
CA ASN A 240 7.81 -6.88 4.42
C ASN A 240 7.15 -7.37 5.70
N ILE A 241 7.54 -8.56 6.15
CA ILE A 241 7.17 -9.09 7.46
C ILE A 241 8.25 -8.67 8.46
N ASP A 242 7.93 -7.75 9.37
CA ASP A 242 8.88 -7.26 10.38
C ASP A 242 9.07 -8.27 11.51
N ASN A 243 8.01 -8.99 11.86
CA ASN A 243 8.03 -9.93 12.96
C ASN A 243 6.94 -11.00 12.81
N ILE A 244 7.29 -12.24 13.18
CA ILE A 244 6.33 -13.32 13.45
C ILE A 244 6.55 -13.79 14.88
N ASP A 245 5.47 -13.92 15.62
CA ASP A 245 5.47 -14.46 16.98
C ASP A 245 4.45 -15.59 17.13
N LEU A 246 4.85 -16.64 17.85
CA LEU A 246 4.01 -17.78 18.20
C LEU A 246 3.39 -17.50 19.56
N THR A 247 2.10 -17.17 19.59
CA THR A 247 1.42 -16.68 20.80
C THR A 247 0.77 -17.78 21.63
N GLY A 248 0.57 -18.97 21.05
CA GLY A 248 -0.02 -20.11 21.74
C GLY A 248 -0.15 -21.33 20.86
N ALA A 249 -0.44 -22.49 21.47
CA ALA A 249 -0.92 -23.65 20.74
C ALA A 249 -2.46 -23.65 20.78
N LEU A 250 -3.08 -23.81 19.61
CA LEU A 250 -4.52 -23.98 19.46
C LEU A 250 -4.89 -25.46 19.52
N SER A 251 -3.99 -26.33 19.05
CA SER A 251 -4.10 -27.78 19.14
C SER A 251 -2.71 -28.43 19.10
N SER A 252 -2.65 -29.77 19.11
CA SER A 252 -1.41 -30.51 18.89
C SER A 252 -0.82 -30.37 17.47
N HIS A 253 -1.51 -29.68 16.56
CA HIS A 253 -1.14 -29.52 15.16
C HIS A 253 -1.24 -28.06 14.69
N GLU A 254 -1.56 -27.11 15.57
CA GLU A 254 -1.82 -25.73 15.18
C GLU A 254 -1.35 -24.73 16.25
N LEU A 255 -0.67 -23.68 15.80
CA LEU A 255 -0.21 -22.56 16.63
C LEU A 255 -0.90 -21.27 16.21
N ALA A 256 -1.13 -20.38 17.17
CA ALA A 256 -1.57 -19.02 16.91
C ALA A 256 -0.38 -18.12 16.55
N LEU A 257 -0.52 -17.35 15.48
CA LEU A 257 0.46 -16.41 14.96
C LEU A 257 0.03 -14.98 15.26
N ARG A 258 1.00 -14.14 15.62
CA ARG A 258 0.89 -12.69 15.49
C ARG A 258 1.98 -12.20 14.55
N VAL A 259 1.58 -11.48 13.52
CA VAL A 259 2.50 -10.98 12.50
C VAL A 259 2.41 -9.47 12.46
N LYS A 260 3.57 -8.82 12.41
CA LYS A 260 3.66 -7.38 12.13
C LYS A 260 4.21 -7.22 10.72
N THR A 261 3.48 -6.52 9.87
CA THR A 261 3.86 -6.28 8.49
C THR A 261 3.96 -4.78 8.22
N LYS A 262 4.81 -4.45 7.26
CA LYS A 262 4.98 -3.12 6.71
C LYS A 262 4.70 -3.18 5.22
N ILE A 263 3.74 -2.37 4.77
CA ILE A 263 3.33 -2.26 3.37
C ILE A 263 3.60 -0.84 2.86
N ILE A 264 4.18 -0.73 1.68
CA ILE A 264 4.38 0.52 0.96
C ILE A 264 3.41 0.53 -0.22
N ASN A 265 2.48 1.48 -0.23
CA ASN A 265 1.55 1.65 -1.32
C ASN A 265 2.14 2.58 -2.39
N PRO A 266 2.46 2.11 -3.61
CA PRO A 266 3.03 2.98 -4.66
C PRO A 266 1.98 3.89 -5.33
N SER A 267 0.70 3.65 -5.10
CA SER A 267 -0.40 4.35 -5.77
C SER A 267 -0.84 5.62 -5.06
N VAL A 268 -1.42 6.54 -5.83
CA VAL A 268 -2.25 7.65 -5.31
C VAL A 268 -3.61 7.14 -4.80
N VAL A 269 -4.00 5.93 -5.19
CA VAL A 269 -5.20 5.26 -4.68
C VAL A 269 -4.88 4.62 -3.35
N ASN A 270 -5.69 4.88 -2.33
CA ASN A 270 -5.51 4.31 -1.00
C ASN A 270 -6.78 3.59 -0.54
N ILE A 271 -6.63 2.67 0.42
CA ILE A 271 -7.76 1.89 0.95
C ILE A 271 -7.98 2.36 2.38
N ILE A 272 -9.08 3.05 2.63
CA ILE A 272 -9.40 3.59 3.96
C ILE A 272 -10.00 2.50 4.85
N ASN A 273 -10.89 1.69 4.29
CA ASN A 273 -11.44 0.50 4.92
C ASN A 273 -11.65 -0.58 3.87
N GLY A 274 -10.81 -1.62 3.89
CA GLY A 274 -10.87 -2.76 2.98
C GLY A 274 -11.48 -4.01 3.60
N GLY A 275 -12.09 -3.88 4.79
CA GLY A 275 -12.65 -5.00 5.53
C GLY A 275 -11.58 -6.00 5.99
N ARG A 276 -11.98 -7.26 6.16
CA ARG A 276 -11.08 -8.34 6.57
C ARG A 276 -10.36 -8.93 5.37
N LEU A 277 -9.04 -8.97 5.40
CA LEU A 277 -8.19 -9.64 4.40
C LEU A 277 -7.57 -10.90 4.99
N SER A 278 -7.79 -12.06 4.35
CA SER A 278 -7.25 -13.34 4.77
C SER A 278 -6.34 -13.89 3.66
N LEU A 279 -5.12 -14.31 4.01
CA LEU A 279 -4.12 -14.85 3.07
C LEU A 279 -3.57 -16.19 3.57
N ASP A 280 -3.31 -17.10 2.64
CA ASP A 280 -2.58 -18.35 2.86
C ASP A 280 -1.09 -18.05 3.05
N LEU A 281 -0.45 -18.64 4.04
CA LEU A 281 1.01 -18.57 4.21
C LEU A 281 1.62 -19.82 3.57
N CYS A 282 2.32 -19.67 2.45
CA CYS A 282 2.93 -20.78 1.73
C CYS A 282 4.47 -20.68 1.71
N GLU A 283 5.15 -21.82 1.67
CA GLU A 283 6.58 -21.84 1.30
C GLU A 283 6.71 -21.67 -0.22
N VAL A 284 7.61 -20.78 -0.66
CA VAL A 284 7.68 -20.33 -2.07
C VAL A 284 8.00 -21.47 -3.04
N SER A 285 8.93 -22.37 -2.67
CA SER A 285 9.48 -23.36 -3.61
C SER A 285 8.53 -24.55 -3.84
N SER A 286 7.88 -25.02 -2.77
CA SER A 286 6.96 -26.15 -2.75
C SER A 286 5.51 -25.74 -2.94
N GLY A 287 5.17 -24.47 -2.65
CA GLY A 287 3.82 -23.96 -2.65
C GLY A 287 2.91 -24.57 -1.59
N ILE A 288 3.47 -25.33 -0.63
CA ILE A 288 2.74 -25.98 0.44
C ILE A 288 2.30 -24.93 1.47
N SER A 289 1.03 -24.99 1.88
CA SER A 289 0.47 -24.14 2.92
C SER A 289 1.03 -24.53 4.29
N LEU A 290 1.46 -23.51 5.02
CA LEU A 290 1.92 -23.55 6.40
C LEU A 290 0.87 -23.02 7.37
N GLY A 291 -0.25 -22.46 6.86
CA GLY A 291 -1.28 -21.85 7.67
C GLY A 291 -1.87 -20.61 7.02
N SER A 292 -2.42 -19.69 7.81
CA SER A 292 -3.09 -18.49 7.27
C SER A 292 -2.83 -17.27 8.14
N VAL A 293 -2.94 -16.09 7.54
CA VAL A 293 -2.86 -14.79 8.20
C VAL A 293 -4.09 -13.95 7.85
N ILE A 294 -4.55 -13.16 8.80
CA ILE A 294 -5.76 -12.35 8.74
C ILE A 294 -5.40 -10.95 9.20
N ILE A 295 -5.72 -9.96 8.37
CA ILE A 295 -5.61 -8.53 8.67
C ILE A 295 -7.03 -7.99 8.77
N ASP A 296 -7.36 -7.42 9.93
CA ASP A 296 -8.69 -6.89 10.19
C ASP A 296 -8.60 -5.67 11.14
N PRO A 297 -8.93 -4.44 10.68
CA PRO A 297 -9.27 -4.08 9.31
C PRO A 297 -8.02 -3.96 8.41
N PHE A 298 -8.17 -4.25 7.13
CA PHE A 298 -7.18 -3.95 6.10
C PHE A 298 -7.34 -2.50 5.62
N TYR A 299 -6.23 -1.77 5.57
CA TYR A 299 -6.16 -0.42 5.02
C TYR A 299 -4.77 -0.15 4.45
N LEU A 300 -4.67 0.84 3.57
CA LEU A 300 -3.43 1.31 2.96
C LEU A 300 -3.43 2.84 2.95
N GLU A 301 -2.34 3.44 3.42
CA GLU A 301 -2.07 4.86 3.27
C GLU A 301 -1.68 5.19 1.81
N PRO A 302 -1.91 6.42 1.32
CA PRO A 302 -1.55 6.81 -0.04
C PRO A 302 -0.04 6.99 -0.25
N GLN A 303 0.40 6.84 -1.50
CA GLN A 303 1.59 7.44 -2.11
C GLN A 303 2.91 7.26 -1.34
N GLY A 304 3.51 6.08 -1.45
CA GLY A 304 4.82 5.74 -0.90
C GLY A 304 4.86 5.66 0.64
N SER A 305 3.74 5.91 1.31
CA SER A 305 3.65 5.88 2.76
C SER A 305 3.77 4.45 3.30
N ASN A 306 4.43 4.33 4.45
CA ASN A 306 4.55 3.07 5.16
C ASN A 306 3.28 2.83 5.98
N THR A 307 2.53 1.79 5.63
CA THR A 307 1.40 1.29 6.41
C THR A 307 1.87 0.13 7.28
N ILE A 308 1.69 0.23 8.60
CA ILE A 308 2.03 -0.83 9.54
C ILE A 308 0.75 -1.57 9.92
N LEU A 309 0.67 -2.85 9.60
CA LEU A 309 -0.49 -3.69 9.89
C LEU A 309 -0.09 -4.79 10.88
N ASN A 310 -1.00 -5.10 11.78
CA ASN A 310 -0.90 -6.28 12.62
C ASN A 310 -1.87 -7.32 12.05
N ALA A 311 -1.35 -8.52 11.82
CA ALA A 311 -2.14 -9.66 11.39
C ALA A 311 -2.15 -10.72 12.50
N GLU A 312 -3.25 -11.44 12.58
CA GLU A 312 -3.39 -12.65 13.40
C GLU A 312 -3.52 -13.84 12.48
N GLY A 313 -3.10 -15.02 12.92
CA GLY A 313 -3.11 -16.17 12.03
C GLY A 313 -2.94 -17.49 12.73
N THR A 314 -2.80 -18.53 11.91
CA THR A 314 -2.49 -19.86 12.39
C THR A 314 -1.34 -20.47 11.59
N PHE A 315 -0.53 -21.28 12.27
CA PHE A 315 0.51 -22.11 11.67
C PHE A 315 0.14 -23.57 11.90
N ARG A 316 -0.04 -24.35 10.83
CA ARG A 316 -0.59 -25.70 10.87
C ARG A 316 0.45 -26.71 10.45
N ILE A 317 0.57 -27.79 11.21
CA ILE A 317 1.46 -28.91 10.93
C ILE A 317 0.61 -30.17 10.75
N THR A 318 0.59 -30.68 9.53
CA THR A 318 -0.08 -31.92 9.12
C THR A 318 0.98 -32.92 8.65
N ASP A 319 0.58 -34.17 8.45
CA ASP A 319 1.48 -35.18 7.89
C ASP A 319 2.03 -34.75 6.52
N GLU A 320 1.20 -34.09 5.71
CA GLU A 320 1.52 -33.62 4.36
C GLU A 320 2.55 -32.47 4.33
N ASN A 321 2.54 -31.57 5.33
CA ASN A 321 3.43 -30.41 5.35
C ASN A 321 4.53 -30.47 6.43
N SER A 322 4.57 -31.54 7.24
CA SER A 322 5.42 -31.68 8.42
C SER A 322 6.90 -31.34 8.17
N ALA A 323 7.47 -31.84 7.07
CA ALA A 323 8.87 -31.58 6.72
C ALA A 323 9.14 -30.10 6.43
N VAL A 324 8.25 -29.45 5.65
CA VAL A 324 8.37 -28.03 5.29
C VAL A 324 8.12 -27.15 6.51
N ALA A 325 7.14 -27.48 7.33
CA ALA A 325 6.84 -26.76 8.56
C ALA A 325 7.98 -26.85 9.58
N GLN A 326 8.57 -28.03 9.76
CA GLN A 326 9.76 -28.21 10.61
C GLN A 326 10.95 -27.42 10.06
N GLN A 327 11.19 -27.45 8.75
CA GLN A 327 12.25 -26.66 8.14
C GLN A 327 12.03 -25.15 8.32
N PHE A 328 10.78 -24.68 8.20
CA PHE A 328 10.42 -23.28 8.42
C PHE A 328 10.77 -22.84 9.85
N VAL A 329 10.31 -23.59 10.86
CA VAL A 329 10.59 -23.30 12.27
C VAL A 329 12.10 -23.41 12.55
N SER A 330 12.75 -24.45 12.02
CA SER A 330 14.20 -24.69 12.14
C SER A 330 15.02 -23.51 11.64
N ARG A 331 14.73 -23.02 10.42
CA ARG A 331 15.40 -21.86 9.84
C ARG A 331 15.15 -20.61 10.67
N MET A 332 13.91 -20.39 11.07
CA MET A 332 13.52 -19.26 11.90
C MET A 332 14.31 -19.22 13.21
N ILE A 333 14.36 -20.30 14.00
CA ILE A 333 15.14 -20.35 15.26
C ILE A 333 16.66 -20.37 15.06
N SER A 334 17.11 -20.75 13.86
CA SER A 334 18.52 -20.72 13.44
C SER A 334 18.97 -19.32 12.98
N GLY A 335 18.08 -18.32 13.00
CA GLY A 335 18.39 -16.96 12.53
C GLY A 335 18.46 -16.83 11.01
N ILE A 336 17.86 -17.77 10.27
CA ILE A 336 17.83 -17.80 8.80
C ILE A 336 16.44 -17.40 8.32
N ASP A 337 16.37 -16.43 7.42
CA ASP A 337 15.11 -15.98 6.83
C ASP A 337 14.40 -17.09 6.04
N ASN A 338 13.07 -17.10 6.07
CA ASN A 338 12.24 -17.96 5.25
C ASN A 338 11.62 -17.15 4.11
N ASN A 339 11.80 -17.61 2.87
CA ASN A 339 11.05 -17.07 1.75
C ASN A 339 9.63 -17.64 1.80
N VAL A 340 8.63 -16.76 1.77
CA VAL A 340 7.21 -17.15 1.82
C VAL A 340 6.42 -16.45 0.73
N GLU A 341 5.32 -17.08 0.33
CA GLU A 341 4.33 -16.50 -0.54
C GLU A 341 3.03 -16.34 0.27
N LEU A 342 2.46 -15.14 0.26
CA LEU A 342 1.11 -14.90 0.76
C LEU A 342 0.13 -14.99 -0.40
N ARG A 343 -0.85 -15.89 -0.31
CA ARG A 343 -1.84 -16.11 -1.39
C ARG A 343 -3.23 -15.70 -0.95
N GLY A 344 -3.89 -14.82 -1.70
CA GLY A 344 -5.34 -14.72 -1.58
C GLY A 344 -6.02 -15.85 -2.37
N ARG A 345 -7.24 -16.21 -2.01
CA ARG A 345 -7.89 -17.47 -2.41
C ARG A 345 -9.40 -17.30 -2.19
N LEU A 346 -10.25 -17.82 -3.07
CA LEU A 346 -11.67 -18.27 -2.89
C LEU A 346 -12.31 -18.38 -4.29
N PRO A 347 -13.41 -19.12 -4.56
CA PRO A 347 -14.32 -19.92 -3.72
C PRO A 347 -14.18 -21.43 -4.00
N ASN A 348 -13.71 -22.23 -3.04
CA ASN A 348 -14.56 -23.25 -2.41
C ASN A 348 -13.86 -23.94 -1.21
N ASN A 349 -12.82 -23.34 -0.63
CA ASN A 349 -12.43 -23.50 0.79
C ASN A 349 -11.11 -22.77 1.03
N SER A 350 -11.19 -21.44 0.99
CA SER A 350 -10.05 -20.64 0.61
C SER A 350 -10.01 -19.31 1.41
N VAL A 351 -8.87 -18.65 1.41
CA VAL A 351 -8.46 -17.47 2.18
C VAL A 351 -8.72 -16.18 1.39
N GLY A 352 -9.79 -15.41 1.64
CA GLY A 352 -10.14 -14.23 0.82
C GLY A 352 -10.50 -12.97 1.60
N THR A 353 -11.43 -12.17 1.08
CA THR A 353 -11.82 -10.86 1.64
C THR A 353 -13.26 -10.88 2.14
N SER A 354 -13.60 -10.05 3.13
CA SER A 354 -15.00 -9.81 3.48
C SER A 354 -15.72 -8.94 2.44
N ILE A 355 -14.99 -8.18 1.63
CA ILE A 355 -15.57 -7.28 0.63
C ILE A 355 -15.76 -8.00 -0.71
N PRO A 356 -17.00 -8.27 -1.17
CA PRO A 356 -17.25 -9.01 -2.41
C PRO A 356 -16.60 -8.39 -3.65
N LEU A 357 -16.64 -7.06 -3.75
CA LEU A 357 -16.05 -6.28 -4.85
C LEU A 357 -14.51 -6.38 -4.94
N LEU A 358 -13.85 -6.93 -3.93
CA LEU A 358 -12.41 -7.20 -3.94
C LEU A 358 -12.09 -8.68 -4.17
N SER A 359 -13.10 -9.55 -4.32
CA SER A 359 -12.92 -11.01 -4.36
C SER A 359 -12.01 -11.46 -5.51
N MET A 360 -12.22 -10.93 -6.71
CA MET A 360 -11.39 -11.20 -7.89
C MET A 360 -9.94 -10.75 -7.67
N ALA A 361 -9.74 -9.57 -7.11
CA ALA A 361 -8.42 -9.02 -6.82
C ALA A 361 -7.64 -9.90 -5.84
N ILE A 362 -8.31 -10.39 -4.80
CA ILE A 362 -7.69 -11.22 -3.77
C ILE A 362 -7.46 -12.65 -4.27
N ALA A 363 -8.35 -13.24 -5.07
CA ALA A 363 -8.20 -14.62 -5.56
C ALA A 363 -6.85 -14.86 -6.28
N ASP A 364 -6.39 -13.88 -7.04
CA ASP A 364 -5.14 -13.93 -7.81
C ASP A 364 -3.95 -13.25 -7.14
N LEU A 365 -4.14 -12.69 -5.94
CA LEU A 365 -3.07 -12.01 -5.21
C LEU A 365 -1.99 -13.00 -4.77
N ARG A 366 -0.74 -12.77 -5.21
CA ARG A 366 0.45 -13.54 -4.84
C ARG A 366 1.56 -12.60 -4.40
N ILE A 367 1.86 -12.58 -3.11
CA ILE A 367 2.87 -11.69 -2.54
C ILE A 367 4.10 -12.50 -2.14
N HIS A 368 5.23 -12.24 -2.78
CA HIS A 368 6.50 -12.85 -2.41
C HIS A 368 7.21 -11.98 -1.37
N THR A 369 7.48 -12.54 -0.19
CA THR A 369 8.13 -11.82 0.90
C THR A 369 9.02 -12.75 1.74
N ARG A 370 9.63 -12.20 2.79
CA ARG A 370 10.53 -12.92 3.69
C ARG A 370 10.03 -12.82 5.12
N VAL A 371 9.99 -13.95 5.80
CA VAL A 371 9.87 -14.02 7.26
C VAL A 371 11.28 -13.98 7.84
N PRO A 372 11.60 -12.98 8.68
CA PRO A 372 12.94 -12.84 9.22
C PRO A 372 13.27 -13.98 10.19
N GLY A 373 14.52 -14.45 10.12
CA GLY A 373 15.07 -15.33 11.14
C GLY A 373 15.16 -14.65 12.51
N LEU A 374 15.24 -15.45 13.57
CA LEU A 374 15.38 -14.98 14.94
C LEU A 374 16.86 -14.83 15.30
N TYR A 375 17.35 -13.60 15.29
CA TYR A 375 18.73 -13.24 15.63
C TYR A 375 18.81 -12.15 16.71
N GLY A 376 20.02 -11.88 17.21
CA GLY A 376 20.24 -10.86 18.24
C GLY A 376 19.42 -11.13 19.50
N GLU A 377 18.67 -10.13 19.96
CA GLU A 377 17.80 -10.20 21.15
C GLU A 377 16.68 -11.24 21.08
N ARG A 378 16.42 -11.81 19.90
CA ARG A 378 15.43 -12.87 19.68
C ARG A 378 16.08 -14.23 19.44
N ALA A 379 17.39 -14.37 19.49
CA ALA A 379 18.04 -15.66 19.30
C ALA A 379 17.71 -16.63 20.46
N LEU A 380 17.36 -17.88 20.12
CA LEU A 380 17.06 -18.92 21.12
C LEU A 380 18.26 -19.18 22.04
N VAL A 381 19.45 -19.28 21.46
CA VAL A 381 20.71 -19.46 22.19
C VAL A 381 21.44 -18.13 22.20
N ARG A 382 21.65 -17.60 23.41
CA ARG A 382 22.35 -16.33 23.60
C ARG A 382 23.84 -16.57 23.77
N GLU A 383 24.18 -17.48 24.68
CA GLU A 383 25.56 -17.71 25.11
C GLU A 383 25.75 -19.15 25.59
N ILE A 384 26.98 -19.66 25.46
CA ILE A 384 27.42 -20.94 26.02
C ILE A 384 28.37 -20.67 27.18
N LEU A 385 28.00 -21.08 28.38
CA LEU A 385 28.75 -20.90 29.62
C LEU A 385 29.53 -22.20 29.91
N LEU A 386 30.85 -22.20 29.73
CA LEU A 386 31.67 -23.36 30.08
C LEU A 386 32.11 -23.28 31.53
N LYS A 387 31.95 -24.35 32.30
CA LYS A 387 32.46 -24.41 33.67
C LYS A 387 33.95 -24.07 33.69
N LYS A 388 34.34 -23.16 34.59
CA LYS A 388 35.75 -22.79 34.78
C LYS A 388 36.62 -24.03 34.95
N LEU A 389 37.64 -24.14 34.10
CA LEU A 389 38.56 -25.28 34.08
C LEU A 389 39.68 -25.07 35.11
N SER A 390 39.96 -26.10 35.90
CA SER A 390 41.15 -26.12 36.75
C SER A 390 42.43 -26.31 35.93
N ALA A 391 43.59 -25.94 36.48
CA ALA A 391 44.89 -26.16 35.83
C ALA A 391 45.12 -27.62 35.42
N VAL A 392 44.67 -28.57 36.25
CA VAL A 392 44.76 -30.01 35.97
C VAL A 392 43.87 -30.38 34.78
N GLN A 393 42.63 -29.87 34.72
CA GLN A 393 41.74 -30.13 33.60
C GLN A 393 42.27 -29.51 32.30
N MET A 394 42.80 -28.29 32.35
CA MET A 394 43.41 -27.63 31.19
C MET A 394 44.58 -28.44 30.62
N ALA A 395 45.48 -28.93 31.48
CA ALA A 395 46.59 -29.79 31.06
C ALA A 395 46.10 -31.17 30.57
N GLY A 396 45.01 -31.68 31.13
CA GLY A 396 44.47 -33.00 30.80
C GLY A 396 43.69 -33.07 29.49
N ILE A 397 43.17 -31.95 28.96
CA ILE A 397 42.40 -31.96 27.70
C ILE A 397 43.27 -32.33 26.48
N PRO A 398 44.43 -31.68 26.22
CA PRO A 398 45.31 -32.08 25.10
C PRO A 398 45.83 -33.52 25.21
N LEU A 399 45.96 -34.02 26.43
CA LEU A 399 46.42 -35.39 26.73
C LEU A 399 45.30 -36.44 26.64
N GLY A 400 44.05 -36.04 26.36
CA GLY A 400 42.90 -36.95 26.32
C GLY A 400 42.47 -37.52 27.67
N LEU A 401 42.96 -36.94 28.78
CA LEU A 401 42.63 -37.33 30.15
C LEU A 401 41.27 -36.77 30.59
N VAL A 402 40.85 -35.64 30.00
CA VAL A 402 39.51 -35.07 30.17
C VAL A 402 38.68 -35.42 28.93
N LYS A 403 37.60 -36.18 29.12
CA LYS A 403 36.72 -36.63 28.03
C LYS A 403 35.40 -35.86 27.94
N THR A 404 35.05 -35.16 29.00
CA THR A 404 33.81 -34.38 29.09
C THR A 404 34.07 -33.02 29.70
N LEU A 405 33.38 -31.99 29.20
CA LEU A 405 33.32 -30.66 29.78
C LEU A 405 31.90 -30.41 30.26
N SER A 406 31.76 -29.71 31.38
CA SER A 406 30.45 -29.29 31.88
C SER A 406 30.15 -27.88 31.35
N SER A 407 28.98 -27.72 30.75
CA SER A 407 28.53 -26.46 30.15
C SER A 407 27.11 -26.12 30.57
N ARG A 408 26.74 -24.85 30.53
CA ARG A 408 25.36 -24.36 30.63
C ARG A 408 25.08 -23.52 29.39
N ILE A 409 23.82 -23.45 28.97
CA ILE A 409 23.41 -22.63 27.84
C ILE A 409 22.48 -21.55 28.38
N ARG A 410 22.75 -20.29 28.02
CA ARG A 410 21.80 -19.21 28.24
C ARG A 410 20.80 -19.22 27.09
N LEU A 411 19.58 -19.62 27.41
CA LEU A 411 18.49 -19.75 26.46
C LEU A 411 17.49 -18.62 26.68
N LYS A 412 17.00 -18.03 25.60
CA LYS A 412 15.91 -17.06 25.62
C LYS A 412 14.80 -17.57 24.73
N ASN A 413 13.60 -17.74 25.27
CA ASN A 413 12.46 -18.13 24.45
C ASN A 413 12.08 -16.95 23.54
N PRO A 414 12.11 -17.10 22.20
CA PRO A 414 11.73 -16.01 21.31
C PRO A 414 10.22 -15.81 21.19
N PHE A 415 9.42 -16.74 21.73
CA PHE A 415 7.99 -16.81 21.49
C PHE A 415 7.15 -16.27 22.64
N GLY A 416 5.96 -15.78 22.31
CA GLY A 416 4.91 -15.38 23.26
C GLY A 416 4.21 -16.54 23.96
N THR A 417 4.68 -17.78 23.79
CA THR A 417 4.18 -18.98 24.45
C THR A 417 5.31 -19.83 25.03
N VAL A 418 4.98 -20.78 25.91
CA VAL A 418 5.97 -21.66 26.55
C VAL A 418 6.70 -22.51 25.52
N LEU A 419 8.02 -22.61 25.65
CA LEU A 419 8.88 -23.49 24.88
C LEU A 419 9.50 -24.53 25.82
N THR A 420 9.32 -25.80 25.53
CA THR A 420 9.99 -26.90 26.25
C THR A 420 10.95 -27.62 25.33
N ILE A 421 12.23 -27.69 25.67
CA ILE A 421 13.19 -28.58 25.02
C ILE A 421 13.16 -29.92 25.76
N THR A 422 12.92 -31.01 25.05
CA THR A 422 12.81 -32.38 25.61
C THR A 422 13.99 -33.27 25.21
N GLY A 423 14.80 -32.82 24.27
CA GLY A 423 16.03 -33.51 23.87
C GLY A 423 16.90 -32.65 22.99
N MET A 424 18.21 -32.89 23.05
CA MET A 424 19.24 -32.19 22.29
C MET A 424 20.29 -33.20 21.83
N ASN A 425 20.61 -33.18 20.54
CA ASN A 425 21.73 -33.89 19.95
C ASN A 425 22.51 -32.91 19.06
N ILE A 426 23.54 -32.29 19.63
CA ILE A 426 24.22 -31.13 19.02
C ILE A 426 25.71 -31.42 18.90
N ARG A 427 26.31 -31.04 17.77
CA ARG A 427 27.75 -30.95 17.55
C ARG A 427 28.17 -29.50 17.67
N ALA A 428 29.25 -29.26 18.40
CA ALA A 428 29.86 -27.95 18.52
C ALA A 428 31.14 -27.89 17.69
N TYR A 429 31.34 -26.78 16.99
CA TYR A 429 32.47 -26.50 16.12
C TYR A 429 33.14 -25.20 16.56
N PHE A 430 34.46 -25.14 16.52
CA PHE A 430 35.20 -23.92 16.82
C PHE A 430 35.13 -22.96 15.64
N GLY A 431 34.86 -21.68 15.91
CA GLY A 431 34.81 -20.63 14.90
C GLY A 431 33.40 -20.21 14.49
N ALA A 432 33.33 -19.29 13.53
CA ALA A 432 32.09 -18.65 13.07
C ALA A 432 31.32 -19.48 12.02
N ALA A 433 31.86 -20.61 11.57
CA ALA A 433 31.25 -21.50 10.59
C ALA A 433 31.34 -22.96 11.04
N ILE A 434 30.51 -23.81 10.45
CA ILE A 434 30.61 -25.26 10.62
C ILE A 434 31.77 -25.77 9.75
N ASP A 435 32.77 -26.36 10.39
CA ASP A 435 33.90 -27.03 9.74
C ASP A 435 34.16 -28.35 10.47
N GLU A 436 33.97 -29.47 9.79
CA GLU A 436 34.16 -30.82 10.34
C GLU A 436 35.59 -31.05 10.89
N ASN A 437 36.59 -30.31 10.41
CA ASN A 437 37.95 -30.37 10.97
C ASN A 437 38.09 -29.63 12.30
N GLN A 438 37.15 -28.73 12.60
CA GLN A 438 37.10 -27.90 13.81
C GLN A 438 36.01 -28.36 14.79
N GLN A 439 35.47 -29.57 14.65
CA GLN A 439 34.55 -30.13 15.63
C GLN A 439 35.22 -30.19 17.01
N VAL A 440 34.54 -29.66 18.02
CA VAL A 440 34.99 -29.59 19.42
C VAL A 440 34.43 -30.76 20.23
N GLY A 441 33.14 -31.03 20.07
CA GLY A 441 32.46 -32.03 20.87
C GLY A 441 31.03 -32.27 20.45
N THR A 442 30.40 -33.18 21.18
CA THR A 442 29.00 -33.56 21.00
C THR A 442 28.25 -33.50 22.32
N VAL A 443 27.03 -33.00 22.27
CA VAL A 443 26.06 -32.95 23.37
C VAL A 443 24.93 -33.91 23.05
N THR A 444 24.60 -34.76 24.00
CA THR A 444 23.38 -35.56 23.98
C THR A 444 22.73 -35.44 25.34
N ASP A 445 21.60 -34.76 25.40
CA ASP A 445 20.86 -34.49 26.64
C ASP A 445 19.37 -34.69 26.39
N ASN A 446 18.69 -35.40 27.30
CA ASN A 446 17.24 -35.65 27.24
C ASN A 446 16.52 -34.98 28.42
N SER A 447 17.17 -33.99 29.04
CA SER A 447 16.58 -33.25 30.16
C SER A 447 15.46 -32.38 29.65
N ARG A 448 14.37 -32.28 30.44
CA ARG A 448 13.25 -31.41 30.11
C ARG A 448 13.55 -29.99 30.60
N ILE A 449 13.77 -29.08 29.67
CA ILE A 449 14.04 -27.66 29.93
C ILE A 449 12.82 -26.86 29.50
N THR A 450 12.11 -26.24 30.44
CA THR A 450 10.92 -25.42 30.15
C THR A 450 11.28 -23.94 30.30
N ILE A 451 10.90 -23.14 29.31
CA ILE A 451 11.17 -21.71 29.23
C ILE A 451 9.83 -21.00 29.02
N GLY A 452 9.46 -20.10 29.93
CA GLY A 452 8.27 -19.27 29.83
C GLY A 452 8.29 -18.36 28.60
N ALA A 453 7.14 -17.75 28.28
CA ALA A 453 7.03 -16.82 27.16
C ALA A 453 8.02 -15.65 27.33
N TYR A 454 8.84 -15.41 26.31
CA TYR A 454 9.93 -14.42 26.31
C TYR A 454 10.94 -14.52 27.47
N GLU A 455 10.91 -15.60 28.26
CA GLU A 455 11.76 -15.79 29.42
C GLU A 455 13.18 -16.14 28.99
N GLU A 456 14.15 -15.70 29.78
CA GLU A 456 15.55 -16.11 29.67
C GLU A 456 15.94 -16.97 30.87
N ILE A 457 16.55 -18.11 30.61
CA ILE A 457 17.04 -19.03 31.62
C ILE A 457 18.47 -19.47 31.34
N VAL A 458 19.13 -19.97 32.36
CA VAL A 458 20.39 -20.72 32.22
C VAL A 458 20.10 -22.18 32.48
N THR A 459 20.45 -23.06 31.55
CA THR A 459 20.20 -24.50 31.69
C THR A 459 20.94 -25.08 32.90
N PRO A 460 20.51 -26.25 33.40
CA PRO A 460 21.37 -27.12 34.19
C PRO A 460 22.69 -27.43 33.46
N ASN A 461 23.64 -28.01 34.19
CA ASN A 461 24.90 -28.47 33.60
C ASN A 461 24.63 -29.60 32.60
N ILE A 462 25.14 -29.40 31.39
CA ILE A 462 25.09 -30.32 30.25
C ILE A 462 26.51 -30.78 29.95
N ASP A 463 26.70 -32.10 29.87
CA ASP A 463 27.98 -32.70 29.55
C ASP A 463 28.25 -32.65 28.05
N VAL A 464 29.35 -31.99 27.68
CA VAL A 464 29.89 -31.94 26.33
C VAL A 464 30.98 -33.00 26.22
N LYS A 465 30.73 -34.06 25.45
CA LYS A 465 31.74 -35.06 25.13
C LYS A 465 32.74 -34.48 24.15
N ILE A 466 34.01 -34.41 24.53
CA ILE A 466 35.08 -33.88 23.68
C ILE A 466 35.37 -34.89 22.57
N THR A 467 35.31 -34.45 21.33
CA THR A 467 35.64 -35.24 20.14
C THR A 467 36.68 -34.54 19.26
N ALA A 468 37.23 -33.44 19.74
CA ALA A 468 38.14 -32.58 19.01
C ALA A 468 39.47 -33.26 18.67
N LYS A 469 40.01 -32.93 17.48
CA LYS A 469 41.41 -33.18 17.15
C LYS A 469 42.31 -32.32 18.06
N LEU A 470 43.52 -32.79 18.34
CA LEU A 470 44.49 -32.05 19.15
C LEU A 470 44.75 -30.63 18.61
N SER A 471 44.88 -30.49 17.29
CA SER A 471 45.04 -29.19 16.62
C SER A 471 43.89 -28.22 16.93
N THR A 472 42.65 -28.72 16.93
CA THR A 472 41.45 -27.92 17.23
C THR A 472 41.43 -27.50 18.70
N MET A 473 41.82 -28.39 19.61
CA MET A 473 41.91 -28.06 21.03
C MET A 473 42.96 -27.00 21.33
N VAL A 474 44.15 -27.10 20.70
CA VAL A 474 45.21 -26.11 20.86
C VAL A 474 44.74 -24.73 20.38
N SER A 475 43.96 -24.66 19.31
CA SER A 475 43.39 -23.40 18.81
C SER A 475 42.24 -22.88 19.66
N LEU A 476 41.42 -23.76 20.25
CA LEU A 476 40.26 -23.39 21.06
C LEU A 476 40.65 -22.90 22.47
N LEU A 477 41.66 -23.50 23.09
CA LEU A 477 41.98 -23.25 24.51
C LEU A 477 42.31 -21.77 24.80
N PRO A 478 43.19 -21.07 24.06
CA PRO A 478 43.49 -19.66 24.33
C PRO A 478 42.26 -18.73 24.26
N PRO A 479 41.44 -18.71 23.19
CA PRO A 479 40.27 -17.83 23.14
C PRO A 479 39.19 -18.26 24.12
N LEU A 480 39.09 -19.55 24.45
CA LEU A 480 38.16 -20.02 25.48
C LEU A 480 38.54 -19.47 26.86
N LEU A 481 39.83 -19.49 27.20
CA LEU A 481 40.33 -18.94 28.46
C LEU A 481 40.21 -17.41 28.53
N ALA A 482 40.35 -16.74 27.39
CA ALA A 482 40.14 -15.30 27.28
C ALA A 482 38.66 -14.88 27.30
N GLY A 483 37.71 -15.84 27.23
CA GLY A 483 36.28 -15.55 27.12
C GLY A 483 35.89 -14.92 25.77
N THR A 484 36.71 -15.10 24.74
CA THR A 484 36.46 -14.56 23.39
C THR A 484 36.14 -15.66 22.38
N SER A 485 35.97 -16.90 22.84
CA SER A 485 35.68 -18.02 21.95
C SER A 485 34.30 -17.90 21.31
N ARG A 486 34.24 -18.32 20.05
CA ARG A 486 33.01 -18.40 19.26
C ARG A 486 32.83 -19.83 18.81
N LEU A 487 31.62 -20.35 18.98
CA LEU A 487 31.25 -21.71 18.60
C LEU A 487 30.10 -21.67 17.60
N SER A 488 30.13 -22.59 16.66
CA SER A 488 28.98 -22.90 15.80
C SER A 488 28.39 -24.24 16.23
N LEU A 489 27.06 -24.33 16.28
CA LEU A 489 26.31 -25.50 16.71
C LEU A 489 25.53 -26.07 15.52
N SER A 490 25.54 -27.39 15.37
CA SER A 490 24.72 -28.09 14.38
C SER A 490 24.18 -29.40 14.94
N GLY A 491 22.90 -29.68 14.71
CA GLY A 491 22.31 -30.96 15.12
C GLY A 491 20.79 -30.88 15.17
N PHE A 492 20.21 -31.56 16.16
CA PHE A 492 18.76 -31.68 16.31
C PHE A 492 18.31 -31.40 17.74
N ILE A 493 17.14 -30.80 17.88
CA ILE A 493 16.44 -30.64 19.16
C ILE A 493 15.03 -31.23 19.06
N ASN A 494 14.50 -31.71 20.17
CA ASN A 494 13.09 -32.04 20.32
C ASN A 494 12.45 -30.93 21.15
N VAL A 495 11.37 -30.32 20.65
CA VAL A 495 10.71 -29.21 21.31
C VAL A 495 9.20 -29.40 21.40
N ILE A 496 8.61 -28.85 22.44
CA ILE A 496 7.16 -28.69 22.61
C ILE A 496 6.87 -27.20 22.69
N ILE A 497 6.01 -26.69 21.81
CA ILE A 497 5.58 -25.29 21.75
C ILE A 497 4.14 -25.20 22.26
N GLY A 498 3.88 -24.25 23.16
CA GLY A 498 2.55 -24.01 23.73
C GLY A 498 1.97 -25.22 24.48
N ASN A 499 2.84 -26.09 25.02
CA ASN A 499 2.51 -27.32 25.74
C ASN A 499 1.77 -28.42 24.93
N GLN A 500 1.56 -28.24 23.63
CA GLN A 500 0.77 -29.18 22.82
C GLN A 500 1.48 -29.62 21.54
N LEU A 501 2.07 -28.70 20.78
CA LEU A 501 2.71 -29.02 19.51
C LEU A 501 4.11 -29.58 19.76
N THR A 502 4.36 -30.82 19.36
CA THR A 502 5.67 -31.47 19.49
C THR A 502 6.39 -31.52 18.14
N LEU A 503 7.62 -31.00 18.10
CA LEU A 503 8.53 -31.09 16.97
C LEU A 503 9.72 -31.96 17.36
N ASN A 504 9.80 -33.15 16.79
CA ASN A 504 10.91 -34.07 17.02
C ASN A 504 11.96 -33.91 15.92
N GLN A 505 13.22 -34.07 16.30
CA GLN A 505 14.37 -33.97 15.38
C GLN A 505 14.37 -32.66 14.58
N LEU A 506 13.99 -31.55 15.23
CA LEU A 506 14.02 -30.23 14.61
C LEU A 506 15.49 -29.86 14.36
N PRO A 507 15.92 -29.68 13.10
CA PRO A 507 17.30 -29.30 12.82
C PRO A 507 17.61 -27.94 13.45
N LEU A 508 18.81 -27.78 13.97
CA LEU A 508 19.27 -26.52 14.56
C LEU A 508 20.67 -26.24 14.04
N THR A 509 20.84 -25.07 13.41
CA THR A 509 22.15 -24.56 13.02
C THR A 509 22.32 -23.16 13.57
N LEU A 510 23.27 -22.98 14.49
CA LEU A 510 23.55 -21.67 15.07
C LEU A 510 25.00 -21.32 14.82
N LEU A 511 25.26 -20.16 14.24
CA LEU A 511 26.60 -19.74 13.89
C LEU A 511 27.11 -18.69 14.86
N ASN A 512 28.41 -18.76 15.16
CA ASN A 512 29.12 -17.69 15.86
C ASN A 512 28.57 -17.32 17.25
N VAL A 513 28.09 -18.31 17.99
CA VAL A 513 27.59 -18.18 19.37
C VAL A 513 28.76 -17.88 20.31
N ALA A 514 28.60 -16.89 21.19
CA ALA A 514 29.61 -16.57 22.19
C ALA A 514 29.77 -17.71 23.21
N SER A 515 31.01 -18.07 23.52
CA SER A 515 31.33 -18.99 24.60
C SER A 515 32.30 -18.36 25.58
N ILE A 516 31.88 -18.33 26.85
CA ILE A 516 32.59 -17.68 27.95
C ILE A 516 32.75 -18.66 29.12
N GLN A 517 33.74 -18.41 29.97
CA GLN A 517 33.87 -19.18 31.21
C GLN A 517 32.84 -18.73 32.24
N ASP A 518 32.19 -19.70 32.84
CA ASP A 518 31.28 -19.58 33.96
C ASP A 518 32.08 -19.19 35.22
N GLY A 519 32.31 -17.89 35.39
CA GLY A 519 33.23 -17.34 36.38
C GLY A 519 33.06 -15.86 36.70
N SER A 520 31.91 -15.26 36.37
CA SER A 520 31.60 -13.86 36.68
C SER A 520 30.11 -13.67 36.94
N ILE A 521 29.73 -13.87 38.22
CA ILE A 521 28.92 -12.91 38.98
C ILE A 521 29.80 -12.48 40.15
#